data_AF-A3DGV9-F1
#
_entry.id   AF-A3DGV9-F1
#
_cell.length_a   1.000
_cell.length_b   1.000
_cell.length_c   1.000
_cell.angle_alpha   90.00
_cell.angle_beta   90.00
_cell.angle_gamma   90.00
#
_symmetry.space_group_name_H-M   'P 1'
#
loop_
_entity.id
_entity.type
_entity.pdbx_description
1 polymer ?
#
loop_
_entity_poly.entity_id
_entity_poly.type
_entity_poly.pdbx_seq_one_letter_code
_entity_poly.pdbx_strand_id
1 'polypeptide(L)'
;MAGCRIVNQGMLDAISEIQRIAGEYETVADEFISSLNNAISEMEGETKDALYELINSKVKTFVYQDLPAALRGMAELLEANRQNFENTDKQLAGSISSSEG
;
A
#
# COMPACT_ATOMS: atom_id res chain seq x y z
N MET A 1 22.88 -19.96 -2.99
CA MET A 1 21.44 -20.05 -3.30
C MET A 1 20.50 -19.98 -2.08
N ALA A 2 20.91 -20.34 -0.85
CA ALA A 2 20.02 -20.26 0.33
C ALA A 2 19.63 -18.82 0.75
N GLY A 3 20.54 -17.85 0.59
CA GLY A 3 20.28 -16.44 0.93
C GLY A 3 19.20 -15.79 0.06
N CYS A 4 19.17 -16.07 -1.26
CA CYS A 4 18.15 -15.52 -2.17
C CYS A 4 16.75 -16.03 -1.81
N ARG A 5 16.62 -17.30 -1.41
CA ARG A 5 15.35 -17.89 -0.98
C ARG A 5 14.81 -17.27 0.32
N ILE A 6 15.68 -16.97 1.28
CA ILE A 6 15.31 -16.34 2.56
C ILE A 6 14.90 -14.87 2.35
N VAL A 7 15.65 -14.12 1.54
CA VAL A 7 15.32 -12.73 1.21
C VAL A 7 13.99 -12.63 0.43
N ASN A 8 13.72 -13.57 -0.47
CA ASN A 8 12.44 -13.62 -1.19
C ASN A 8 11.24 -13.86 -0.25
N GLN A 9 11.38 -14.73 0.75
CA GLN A 9 10.30 -14.96 1.71
C GLN A 9 10.03 -13.70 2.56
N GLY A 10 11.07 -13.04 3.07
CA GLY A 10 10.90 -11.81 3.84
C GLY A 10 10.25 -10.68 3.03
N MET A 11 10.52 -10.60 1.72
CA MET A 11 9.84 -9.65 0.83
C MET A 11 8.37 -10.00 0.61
N LEU A 12 8.04 -11.28 0.42
CA LEU A 12 6.64 -11.74 0.29
C LEU A 12 5.83 -11.44 1.55
N ASP A 13 6.42 -11.70 2.73
CA ASP A 13 5.78 -11.41 4.01
C ASP A 13 5.51 -9.90 4.17
N ALA A 14 6.49 -9.06 3.81
CA ALA A 14 6.32 -7.60 3.84
C ALA A 14 5.25 -7.11 2.86
N ILE A 15 5.21 -7.64 1.63
CA ILE A 15 4.19 -7.31 0.62
C ILE A 15 2.80 -7.67 1.13
N SER A 16 2.64 -8.88 1.68
CA SER A 16 1.36 -9.33 2.23
C SER A 16 0.90 -8.45 3.39
N GLU A 17 1.83 -8.01 4.23
CA GLU A 17 1.53 -7.13 5.36
C GLU A 17 1.11 -5.73 4.91
N ILE A 18 1.78 -5.16 3.90
CA ILE A 18 1.38 -3.88 3.30
C ILE A 18 -0.03 -3.95 2.72
N GLN A 19 -0.36 -5.05 2.03
CA GLN A 19 -1.71 -5.27 1.49
C GLN A 19 -2.76 -5.41 2.60
N ARG A 20 -2.43 -6.10 3.69
CA ARG A 20 -3.29 -6.21 4.87
C ARG A 20 -3.56 -4.84 5.49
N ILE A 21 -2.52 -4.04 5.73
CA ILE A 21 -2.63 -2.68 6.27
C ILE A 21 -3.48 -1.81 5.35
N ALA A 22 -3.29 -1.89 4.03
CA ALA A 22 -4.11 -1.15 3.07
C ALA A 22 -5.61 -1.51 3.17
N GLY A 23 -5.94 -2.78 3.42
CA GLY A 23 -7.32 -3.22 3.66
C GLY A 23 -7.87 -2.73 5.01
N GLU A 24 -7.09 -2.83 6.09
CA GLU A 24 -7.51 -2.34 7.42
C GLU A 24 -7.69 -0.82 7.46
N TYR A 25 -6.90 -0.10 6.66
CA TYR A 25 -6.99 1.34 6.54
C TYR A 25 -8.36 1.82 6.05
N GLU A 26 -9.05 1.05 5.20
CA GLU A 26 -10.41 1.40 4.75
C GLU A 26 -11.41 1.43 5.91
N THR A 27 -11.28 0.51 6.88
CA THR A 27 -12.13 0.49 8.08
C THR A 27 -11.85 1.67 9.00
N VAL A 28 -10.57 2.01 9.20
CA VAL A 28 -10.18 3.18 10.01
C VAL A 28 -10.56 4.49 9.33
N ALA A 29 -10.54 4.53 7.99
CA ALA A 29 -10.99 5.67 7.20
C ALA A 29 -12.48 5.97 7.40
N ASP A 30 -13.33 4.94 7.47
CA ASP A 30 -14.75 5.07 7.81
C ASP A 30 -14.94 5.75 9.18
N GLU A 31 -14.29 5.22 10.21
CA GLU A 31 -14.39 5.78 11.57
C GLU A 31 -13.88 7.23 11.64
N PHE A 32 -12.80 7.54 10.93
CA PHE A 32 -12.23 8.88 10.87
C PHE A 32 -13.19 9.88 10.21
N ILE A 33 -13.73 9.56 9.04
CA ILE A 33 -14.68 10.43 8.32
C ILE A 33 -15.98 10.60 9.11
N SER A 34 -16.48 9.54 9.73
CA SER A 34 -17.63 9.63 10.63
C SER A 34 -17.36 10.52 11.83
N SER A 35 -16.19 10.40 12.46
CA SER A 35 -15.80 11.24 13.60
C SER A 35 -15.68 12.71 13.22
N LEU A 36 -15.11 13.02 12.06
CA LEU A 36 -15.03 14.39 11.54
C LEU A 36 -16.42 14.98 11.27
N ASN A 37 -17.29 14.24 10.59
CA ASN A 37 -18.66 14.68 10.32
C ASN A 37 -19.46 14.89 11.61
N ASN A 38 -19.26 14.03 12.63
CA ASN A 38 -19.88 14.18 13.94
C ASN A 38 -19.37 15.43 14.67
N ALA A 39 -18.06 15.68 14.66
CA ALA A 39 -17.47 16.85 15.32
C ALA A 39 -17.98 18.18 14.74
N ILE A 40 -18.22 18.25 13.44
CA ILE A 40 -18.76 19.45 12.79
C ILE A 40 -20.30 19.52 12.82
N SER A 41 -20.97 18.45 13.27
CA SER A 41 -22.44 18.39 13.22
C SER A 41 -23.11 19.44 14.11
N GLU A 42 -22.47 19.77 15.25
CA GLU A 42 -22.89 20.78 16.21
C GLU A 42 -22.52 22.22 15.79
N MET A 43 -21.74 22.38 14.72
CA MET A 43 -21.42 23.70 14.18
C MET A 43 -22.62 24.25 13.38
N GLU A 44 -22.76 25.57 13.31
CA GLU A 44 -23.81 26.23 12.54
C GLU A 44 -23.21 27.26 11.56
N GLY A 45 -23.91 27.48 10.45
CA GLY A 45 -23.55 28.50 9.45
C GLY A 45 -22.51 28.05 8.43
N GLU A 46 -22.05 29.00 7.62
CA GLU A 46 -21.20 28.78 6.43
C GLU A 46 -19.89 28.04 6.73
N THR A 47 -19.40 28.11 7.97
CA THR A 47 -18.20 27.37 8.40
C THR A 47 -18.44 25.86 8.43
N LYS A 48 -19.63 25.41 8.86
CA LYS A 48 -19.99 23.99 8.80
C LYS A 48 -20.04 23.49 7.37
N ASP A 49 -20.66 24.27 6.49
CA ASP A 49 -20.81 23.89 5.08
C ASP A 49 -19.46 23.77 4.38
N ALA A 50 -18.56 24.74 4.61
CA ALA A 50 -17.20 24.71 4.07
C ALA A 50 -16.37 23.52 4.61
N LEU A 51 -16.49 23.20 5.91
CA LEU A 51 -15.82 22.05 6.50
C LEU A 51 -16.39 20.73 6.00
N TYR A 52 -17.71 20.64 5.88
CA TYR A 52 -18.39 19.46 5.35
C TYR A 52 -17.97 19.20 3.90
N GLU A 53 -17.90 20.23 3.07
CA GLU A 53 -17.42 20.12 1.69
C GLU A 53 -15.95 19.70 1.64
N LEU A 54 -15.08 20.29 2.46
CA LEU A 54 -13.66 19.90 2.54
C LEU A 54 -13.51 18.42 2.92
N ILE A 55 -14.25 17.97 3.94
CA ILE A 55 -14.18 16.61 4.47
C ILE A 55 -14.71 15.62 3.42
N ASN A 56 -15.87 15.89 2.83
CA ASN A 56 -16.51 14.95 1.91
C ASN A 56 -15.95 15.00 0.48
N SER A 57 -15.13 16.01 0.14
CA SER A 57 -14.38 16.07 -1.11
C SER A 57 -12.94 15.58 -0.94
N LYS A 58 -12.05 16.45 -0.45
CA LYS A 58 -10.61 16.24 -0.45
C LYS A 58 -10.19 15.19 0.56
N VAL A 59 -10.69 15.31 1.80
CA VAL A 59 -10.29 14.39 2.86
C VAL A 59 -10.75 12.98 2.48
N LYS A 60 -12.04 12.81 2.18
CA LYS A 60 -12.60 11.53 1.75
C LYS A 60 -11.83 10.90 0.58
N THR A 61 -11.54 11.67 -0.47
CA THR A 61 -10.75 11.17 -1.61
C THR A 61 -9.37 10.69 -1.17
N PHE A 62 -8.67 11.48 -0.35
CA PHE A 62 -7.35 11.12 0.12
C PHE A 62 -7.34 9.83 0.98
N VAL A 63 -8.26 9.70 1.93
CA VAL A 63 -8.30 8.52 2.83
C VAL A 63 -8.76 7.25 2.12
N TYR A 64 -9.73 7.32 1.21
CA TYR A 64 -10.26 6.09 0.57
C TYR A 64 -9.56 5.73 -0.74
N GLN A 65 -8.96 6.69 -1.44
CA GLN A 65 -8.41 6.47 -2.76
C GLN A 65 -6.89 6.63 -2.74
N ASP A 66 -6.40 7.83 -2.45
CA ASP A 66 -4.99 8.15 -2.67
C ASP A 66 -4.05 7.33 -1.77
N LEU A 67 -4.36 7.25 -0.47
CA LEU A 67 -3.47 6.54 0.47
C LEU A 67 -3.51 5.02 0.26
N PRO A 68 -4.68 4.36 0.13
CA PRO A 68 -4.73 2.93 -0.20
C PRO A 68 -4.11 2.61 -1.55
N ALA A 69 -4.28 3.48 -2.57
CA ALA A 69 -3.65 3.29 -3.86
C ALA A 69 -2.12 3.39 -3.78
N ALA A 70 -1.59 4.34 -2.99
CA ALA A 70 -0.15 4.45 -2.76
C ALA A 70 0.43 3.20 -2.06
N LEU A 71 -0.27 2.67 -1.05
CA LEU A 71 0.13 1.43 -0.36
C LEU A 71 0.13 0.23 -1.31
N ARG A 72 -0.92 0.09 -2.14
CA ARG A 72 -1.00 -0.96 -3.17
C ARG A 72 0.11 -0.83 -4.21
N GLY A 73 0.35 0.37 -4.72
CA GLY A 73 1.43 0.64 -5.68
C GLY A 73 2.82 0.33 -5.12
N MET A 74 3.06 0.63 -3.84
CA MET A 74 4.30 0.24 -3.17
C MET A 74 4.46 -1.29 -3.11
N ALA A 75 3.39 -2.02 -2.76
CA ALA A 75 3.40 -3.48 -2.75
C ALA A 75 3.70 -4.08 -4.14
N GLU A 76 3.09 -3.52 -5.19
CA GLU A 76 3.34 -3.92 -6.59
C GLU A 76 4.79 -3.67 -7.01
N LEU A 77 5.36 -2.51 -6.66
CA LEU A 77 6.76 -2.19 -6.96
C LEU A 77 7.73 -3.15 -6.25
N LEU A 78 7.44 -3.51 -5.00
CA LEU A 78 8.25 -4.47 -4.25
C LEU A 78 8.17 -5.87 -4.86
N GLU A 79 6.98 -6.31 -5.28
CA GLU A 79 6.79 -7.60 -5.96
C GLU A 79 7.52 -7.64 -7.31
N ALA A 80 7.41 -6.58 -8.11
CA ALA A 80 8.13 -6.46 -9.37
C ALA A 80 9.65 -6.49 -9.17
N ASN A 81 10.16 -5.80 -8.14
CA ASN A 81 11.58 -5.87 -7.78
C ASN A 81 12.00 -7.29 -7.41
N ARG A 82 11.20 -7.97 -6.57
CA ARG A 82 11.43 -9.38 -6.16
C ARG A 82 11.58 -10.30 -7.38
N GLN A 83 10.64 -10.21 -8.32
CA GLN A 83 10.63 -11.03 -9.53
C GLN A 83 11.85 -10.75 -10.41
N ASN A 84 12.26 -9.50 -10.55
CA ASN A 84 13.46 -9.13 -11.30
C ASN A 84 14.73 -9.72 -10.66
N PHE A 85 14.85 -9.69 -9.33
CA PHE A 85 15.96 -10.34 -8.63
C PHE A 85 15.98 -11.84 -8.84
N GLU A 86 14.83 -12.51 -8.73
CA GLU A 86 14.73 -13.96 -8.92
C GLU A 86 15.07 -14.37 -10.37
N ASN A 87 14.61 -13.60 -11.36
CA ASN A 87 14.92 -13.85 -12.77
C ASN A 87 16.41 -13.64 -13.08
N THR A 88 17.02 -12.60 -12.52
CA THR A 88 18.45 -12.31 -12.70
C THR A 88 19.31 -13.40 -12.06
N ASP A 89 18.96 -13.86 -10.86
CA ASP A 89 19.66 -14.96 -10.17
C ASP A 89 19.58 -16.27 -10.98
N LYS A 90 18.40 -16.61 -11.51
CA LYS A 90 18.22 -17.78 -12.39
C LYS A 90 19.06 -17.70 -13.66
N GLN A 91 19.14 -16.52 -14.30
CA GLN A 91 19.96 -16.32 -15.50
C GLN A 91 21.44 -16.48 -15.18
N LEU A 92 21.94 -15.84 -14.11
CA LEU A 92 23.33 -15.98 -13.66
C LEU A 92 23.68 -17.44 -13.35
N ALA A 93 22.82 -18.15 -12.61
CA ALA A 93 23.03 -19.55 -12.30
C ALA A 93 23.12 -20.41 -13.58
N GLY A 94 22.22 -20.18 -14.54
CA GLY A 94 22.22 -20.87 -15.83
C GLY A 94 23.46 -20.58 -16.68
N SER A 95 23.93 -19.33 -16.71
CA SER A 95 25.15 -18.94 -17.44
C SER A 95 26.41 -19.54 -16.82
N ILE A 96 26.50 -19.60 -15.49
CA ILE A 96 27.63 -20.24 -14.79
C ILE A 96 27.63 -21.75 -15.05
N SER A 97 26.48 -22.42 -14.89
CA SER A 97 26.39 -23.88 -15.13
C SER A 97 26.64 -24.26 -16.59
N SER A 98 26.35 -23.37 -17.54
CA SER A 98 26.61 -23.61 -18.96
C SER A 98 28.05 -23.33 -19.37
N SER A 99 28.84 -22.67 -18.51
CA SER A 99 30.25 -22.34 -18.77
C SER A 99 31.26 -23.37 -18.22
N GLU A 100 30.78 -24.34 -17.43
CA GLU A 100 31.59 -25.43 -16.84
C GLU A 100 31.44 -26.78 -17.59
N GLY A 101 30.80 -26.80 -18.77
CA GLY A 101 30.72 -27.97 -19.66
C GLY A 101 31.35 -27.71 -21.02
#